data_AF-A0A9C7Z921-F1
#
_entry.id   AF-A0A9C7Z921-F1
#
_cell.length_a   1.000
_cell.length_b   1.000
_cell.length_c   1.000
_cell.angle_alpha   90.00
_cell.angle_beta   90.00
_cell.angle_gamma   90.00
#
_symmetry.space_group_name_H-M   'P 1'
#
loop_
_entity.id
_entity.type
_entity.pdbx_description
1 polymer ?
#
loop_
_entity_poly.entity_id
_entity_poly.type
_entity_poly.pdbx_seq_one_letter_code
_entity_poly.pdbx_strand_id
1 'polypeptide(L)'
;MDIARISPDEEQKLISSVQTAITQANGGMDPSEAVAKVASDQGYNPEFASRMVAMFNTSKTLSHLSNSEGSDRAVDFPVANIEKVAEYMAPTAVKPEPAGEILAKNANFMAIEEPLFEKAAAEELKTPDPGYPRWGVPVVERALNAELNYRRKIAEAKTQYSAALDILESAFRKLALYFRSPGHASFEEVETRVCGMHKMAGEVVMNVAWHFLGNMQKREKRGGHPEDVVITDMSEKPYSFV
;
A
#
# COMPACT_ATOMS: atom_id res chain seq x y z
N MET A 1 1.10 7.17 13.51
CA MET A 1 2.17 8.03 12.96
C MET A 1 1.77 8.34 11.54
N ASP A 2 1.42 9.59 11.28
CA ASP A 2 1.03 10.02 9.96
C ASP A 2 2.20 9.79 9.01
N ILE A 3 1.98 9.01 7.96
CA ILE A 3 2.92 8.90 6.84
C ILE A 3 2.93 10.30 6.24
N ALA A 4 3.89 11.13 6.68
CA ALA A 4 4.05 12.49 6.20
C ALA A 4 4.04 12.42 4.67
N ARG A 5 2.98 12.99 4.07
CA ARG A 5 2.85 13.11 2.63
C ARG A 5 4.01 13.97 2.19
N ILE A 6 4.97 13.34 1.51
CA ILE A 6 6.07 14.03 0.86
C ILE A 6 5.44 15.04 -0.10
N SER A 7 5.91 16.29 -0.04
CA SER A 7 5.47 17.29 -1.00
C SER A 7 5.97 16.92 -2.41
N PRO A 8 5.26 17.29 -3.49
CA PRO A 8 5.70 16.97 -4.85
C PRO A 8 7.14 17.43 -5.16
N ASP A 9 7.56 18.56 -4.57
CA ASP A 9 8.90 19.12 -4.72
C ASP A 9 9.96 18.27 -4.00
N GLU A 10 9.65 17.74 -2.82
CA GLU A 10 10.53 16.82 -2.09
C GLU A 10 10.63 15.47 -2.79
N GLU A 11 9.54 14.99 -3.39
CA GLU A 11 9.54 13.75 -4.19
C GLU A 11 10.46 13.88 -5.40
N GLN A 12 10.41 15.02 -6.11
CA GLN A 12 11.26 15.26 -7.27
C GLN A 12 12.76 15.35 -6.89
N LYS A 13 13.07 15.97 -5.74
CA LYS A 13 14.44 15.98 -5.19
C LYS A 13 14.89 14.59 -4.76
N LEU A 14 14.01 13.79 -4.17
CA LEU A 14 14.32 12.42 -3.78
C LEU A 14 14.64 11.56 -5.02
N ILE A 15 13.85 11.70 -6.08
CA ILE A 15 14.07 10.98 -7.35
C ILE A 15 15.42 11.36 -7.97
N SER A 16 15.76 12.65 -8.05
CA SER A 16 17.05 13.09 -8.61
C SER A 16 18.23 12.60 -7.76
N SER A 17 18.07 12.53 -6.44
CA SER A 17 19.06 11.98 -5.51
C SER A 17 19.24 10.47 -5.67
N VAL A 18 18.16 9.73 -5.90
CA VAL A 18 18.25 8.30 -6.17
C VAL A 18 18.94 8.05 -7.52
N GLN A 19 18.70 8.89 -8.52
CA GLN A 19 19.39 8.79 -9.81
C GLN A 19 20.90 9.00 -9.67
N THR A 20 21.35 9.97 -8.88
CA THR A 20 22.79 10.17 -8.62
C THR A 20 23.40 9.02 -7.81
N ALA A 21 22.67 8.44 -6.86
CA ALA A 21 23.12 7.24 -6.16
C ALA A 21 23.26 6.04 -7.11
N ILE A 22 22.34 5.88 -8.08
CA ILE A 22 22.40 4.83 -9.11
C ILE A 22 23.61 5.01 -10.02
N THR A 23 23.93 6.24 -10.44
CA THR A 23 25.11 6.48 -11.29
C THR A 23 26.41 6.19 -10.54
N GLN A 24 26.49 6.52 -9.25
CA GLN A 24 27.63 6.19 -8.41
C GLN A 24 27.77 4.67 -8.19
N ALA A 25 26.68 3.97 -7.93
CA ALA A 25 26.67 2.51 -7.77
C ALA A 25 27.04 1.78 -9.07
N ASN A 26 26.54 2.24 -10.22
CA ASN A 26 26.93 1.70 -11.52
C ASN A 26 28.39 2.01 -11.88
N GLY A 27 28.99 3.04 -11.27
CA GLY A 27 30.43 3.35 -11.36
C GLY A 27 31.33 2.44 -10.52
N GLY A 28 30.77 1.45 -9.82
CA GLY A 28 31.52 0.45 -9.04
C GLY A 28 31.59 0.72 -7.52
N MET A 29 30.93 1.76 -7.02
CA MET A 29 30.79 2.01 -5.58
C MET A 29 29.78 1.05 -4.94
N ASP A 30 30.00 0.67 -3.67
CA ASP A 30 29.01 -0.14 -2.95
C ASP A 30 27.66 0.59 -2.89
N PRO A 31 26.52 -0.06 -3.18
CA PRO A 31 25.21 0.58 -3.16
C PRO A 31 24.86 1.29 -1.85
N SER A 32 25.31 0.74 -0.72
CA SER A 32 25.04 1.34 0.60
C SER A 32 25.90 2.59 0.81
N GLU A 33 27.16 2.57 0.35
CA GLU A 33 28.04 3.73 0.40
C GLU A 33 27.55 4.86 -0.53
N ALA A 34 27.12 4.52 -1.75
CA ALA A 34 26.59 5.48 -2.72
C ALA A 34 25.34 6.21 -2.18
N VAL A 35 24.42 5.49 -1.55
CA VAL A 35 23.22 6.08 -0.95
C VAL A 35 23.59 6.94 0.26
N ALA A 36 24.47 6.46 1.15
CA ALA A 36 24.90 7.22 2.33
C ALA A 36 25.61 8.52 1.96
N LYS A 37 26.46 8.49 0.92
CA LYS A 37 27.15 9.67 0.42
C LYS A 37 26.18 10.71 -0.11
N VAL A 38 25.27 10.33 -1.00
CA VAL A 38 24.27 11.27 -1.56
C VAL A 38 23.35 11.80 -0.46
N ALA A 39 22.96 10.96 0.51
CA ALA A 39 22.14 11.40 1.63
C ALA A 39 22.87 12.40 2.54
N SER A 40 24.17 12.21 2.75
CA SER A 40 25.01 13.13 3.53
C SER A 40 25.25 14.44 2.79
N ASP A 41 25.56 14.38 1.49
CA ASP A 41 25.80 15.55 0.63
C ASP A 41 24.58 16.49 0.58
N GLN A 42 23.38 15.94 0.67
CA GLN A 42 22.12 16.70 0.65
C GLN A 42 21.55 17.00 2.04
N GLY A 43 22.22 16.56 3.11
CA GLY A 43 21.80 16.82 4.49
C GLY A 43 20.47 16.16 4.87
N TYR A 44 20.16 14.99 4.30
CA TYR A 44 18.92 14.28 4.59
C TYR A 44 18.93 13.65 5.99
N ASN A 45 17.75 13.64 6.62
CA ASN A 45 17.52 12.92 7.89
C ASN A 45 17.58 11.39 7.65
N PRO A 46 18.05 10.57 8.61
CA PRO A 46 17.93 9.11 8.60
C PRO A 46 16.61 8.54 8.05
N GLU A 47 15.46 9.17 8.35
CA GLU A 47 14.18 8.74 7.78
C GLU A 47 14.13 8.88 6.25
N PHE A 48 14.65 9.98 5.69
CA PHE A 48 14.73 10.18 4.24
C PHE A 48 15.75 9.24 3.60
N ALA A 49 16.88 8.98 4.27
CA ALA A 49 17.85 8.00 3.82
C ALA A 49 17.24 6.59 3.73
N SER A 50 16.41 6.18 4.71
CA SER A 50 15.71 4.89 4.66
C SER A 50 14.77 4.78 3.45
N ARG A 51 14.10 5.87 3.08
CA ARG A 51 13.23 5.93 1.89
C ARG A 51 14.05 5.88 0.60
N MET A 52 15.20 6.55 0.55
CA MET A 52 16.13 6.45 -0.58
C MET A 52 16.60 5.01 -0.80
N VAL A 53 16.94 4.29 0.28
CA VAL A 53 17.33 2.87 0.19
C VAL A 53 16.20 2.03 -0.41
N ALA A 54 14.96 2.23 0.05
CA ALA A 54 13.80 1.53 -0.50
C ALA A 54 13.60 1.81 -1.99
N MET A 55 13.67 3.09 -2.41
CA MET A 55 13.53 3.49 -3.82
C MET A 55 14.68 2.99 -4.70
N PHE A 56 15.90 2.98 -4.17
CA PHE A 56 17.06 2.44 -4.87
C PHE A 56 16.88 0.94 -5.10
N ASN A 57 16.49 0.18 -4.07
CA ASN A 57 16.32 -1.27 -4.15
C ASN A 57 15.16 -1.66 -5.07
N THR A 58 14.04 -0.93 -5.05
CA THR A 58 12.93 -1.17 -5.98
C THR A 58 13.35 -0.92 -7.41
N SER A 59 14.05 0.19 -7.69
CA SER A 59 14.58 0.50 -9.02
C SER A 59 15.57 -0.57 -9.51
N LYS A 60 16.52 -0.99 -8.64
CA LYS A 60 17.51 -2.02 -8.98
C LYS A 60 16.86 -3.37 -9.25
N THR A 61 15.87 -3.75 -8.44
CA THR A 61 15.11 -5.00 -8.62
C THR A 61 14.32 -4.98 -9.92
N LEU A 62 13.63 -3.88 -10.23
CA LEU A 62 12.90 -3.73 -11.49
C LEU A 62 13.83 -3.80 -12.70
N SER A 63 14.98 -3.13 -12.64
CA SER A 63 15.99 -3.18 -13.69
C SER A 63 16.58 -4.58 -13.86
N HIS A 64 16.80 -5.32 -12.77
CA HIS A 64 17.30 -6.70 -12.84
C HIS A 64 16.26 -7.61 -13.51
N LEU A 65 14.99 -7.51 -13.11
CA LEU A 65 13.91 -8.32 -13.67
C LEU A 65 13.61 -8.00 -15.14
N SER A 66 13.74 -6.73 -15.55
CA SER A 66 13.53 -6.32 -16.94
C SER A 66 14.65 -6.76 -17.87
N ASN A 67 15.90 -6.75 -17.38
CA ASN A 67 17.07 -6.99 -18.22
C ASN A 67 17.58 -8.44 -18.16
N SER A 68 17.09 -9.24 -17.22
CA SER A 68 17.52 -10.65 -17.06
C SER A 68 16.46 -11.62 -17.60
N GLU A 69 16.92 -12.65 -18.29
CA GLU A 69 16.08 -13.70 -18.87
C GLU A 69 16.26 -15.04 -18.14
N GLY A 70 15.20 -15.84 -18.07
CA GLY A 70 15.26 -17.21 -17.57
C GLY A 70 15.92 -17.35 -16.19
N SER A 71 17.00 -18.13 -16.12
CA SER A 71 17.77 -18.43 -14.90
C SER A 71 18.48 -17.22 -14.32
N ASP A 72 18.79 -16.21 -15.13
CA ASP A 72 19.57 -15.04 -14.69
C ASP A 72 18.74 -14.14 -13.76
N ARG A 73 17.41 -14.27 -13.78
CA ARG A 73 16.52 -13.60 -12.82
C ARG A 73 16.72 -14.07 -11.37
N ALA A 74 17.25 -15.27 -11.17
CA ALA A 74 17.50 -15.86 -9.86
C ALA A 74 18.92 -15.58 -9.33
N VAL A 75 19.74 -14.83 -10.07
CA VAL A 75 21.10 -14.46 -9.65
C VAL A 75 21.02 -13.37 -8.58
N ASP A 76 21.88 -13.50 -7.56
CA ASP A 76 22.02 -12.49 -6.51
C ASP A 76 22.63 -11.20 -7.09
N PHE A 77 22.03 -10.06 -6.74
CA PHE A 77 22.52 -8.75 -7.16
C PHE A 77 22.71 -7.83 -5.95
N PRO A 78 23.67 -6.88 -6.01
CA PRO A 78 23.99 -6.03 -4.88
C PRO A 78 22.87 -5.00 -4.65
N VAL A 79 22.33 -5.01 -3.43
CA VAL A 79 21.28 -4.10 -2.94
C VAL A 79 21.83 -3.26 -1.79
N ALA A 80 21.25 -2.08 -1.59
CA ALA A 80 21.63 -1.20 -0.49
C ALA A 80 21.02 -1.70 0.83
N ASN A 81 21.82 -1.71 1.91
CA ASN A 81 21.37 -2.07 3.26
C ASN A 81 21.21 -0.80 4.13
N ILE A 82 20.05 -0.66 4.76
CA ILE A 82 19.69 0.48 5.63
C ILE A 82 20.64 0.59 6.83
N GLU A 83 21.03 -0.53 7.45
CA GLU A 83 21.91 -0.53 8.63
C GLU A 83 23.28 0.03 8.29
N LYS A 84 23.86 -0.43 7.17
CA LYS A 84 25.14 0.07 6.66
C LYS A 84 25.06 1.56 6.29
N VAL A 85 23.96 1.98 5.67
CA VAL A 85 23.74 3.40 5.33
C VAL A 85 23.71 4.27 6.59
N ALA A 86 23.04 3.81 7.65
CA ALA A 86 22.99 4.51 8.93
C ALA A 86 24.38 4.59 9.59
N GLU A 87 25.16 3.51 9.56
CA GLU A 87 26.54 3.49 10.04
C GLU A 87 27.45 4.48 9.29
N TYR A 88 27.30 4.57 7.96
CA TYR A 88 28.07 5.51 7.13
C TYR A 88 27.67 6.97 7.35
N MET A 89 26.39 7.24 7.59
CA MET A 89 25.90 8.61 7.85
C MET A 89 26.24 9.11 9.25
N ALA A 90 26.30 8.23 10.25
CA ALA A 90 26.61 8.57 11.62
C ALA A 90 27.66 7.60 12.21
N PRO A 91 28.95 7.74 11.84
CA PRO A 91 30.03 6.93 12.40
C PRO A 91 30.32 7.36 13.85
N THR A 92 29.40 7.01 14.75
CA THR A 92 29.57 7.13 16.21
C THR A 92 29.37 5.76 16.81
N ALA A 93 30.31 4.87 16.49
CA ALA A 93 30.59 3.73 17.34
C ALA A 93 31.25 4.24 18.63
N VAL A 94 30.45 4.76 19.56
CA VAL A 94 30.75 4.55 20.97
C VAL A 94 30.60 3.05 21.17
N LYS A 95 31.74 2.33 21.12
CA LYS A 95 31.78 0.96 21.60
C LYS A 95 31.15 0.97 23.00
N PRO A 96 30.11 0.19 23.29
CA PRO A 96 29.76 -0.03 24.68
C PRO A 96 30.95 -0.75 25.32
N GLU A 97 31.68 -0.07 26.19
CA GLU A 97 32.67 -0.73 27.03
C GLU A 97 31.97 -1.88 27.77
N PRO A 98 32.59 -3.07 27.85
CA PRO A 98 32.00 -4.18 28.57
C PRO A 98 31.77 -3.74 30.02
N ALA A 99 30.53 -3.84 30.49
CA ALA A 99 30.08 -3.43 31.83
C ALA A 99 30.82 -4.11 33.02
N GLY A 100 31.83 -4.95 32.75
CA GLY A 100 32.64 -5.65 33.74
C GLY A 100 33.85 -4.89 34.28
N GLU A 101 34.41 -3.90 33.57
CA GLU A 101 35.65 -3.24 34.04
C GLU A 101 35.43 -2.08 35.02
N ILE A 102 34.25 -1.48 35.05
CA ILE A 102 33.93 -0.39 35.97
C ILE A 102 33.80 -0.92 37.42
N LEU A 103 33.39 -2.18 37.59
CA LEU A 103 33.25 -2.82 38.90
C LEU A 103 34.59 -3.22 39.54
N ALA A 104 35.62 -3.48 38.74
CA ALA A 104 36.92 -3.93 39.26
C ALA A 104 37.79 -2.80 39.85
N LYS A 105 37.58 -1.54 39.42
CA LYS A 105 38.37 -0.39 39.92
C LYS A 105 37.94 0.12 41.29
N ASN A 106 36.78 -0.31 41.79
CA ASN A 106 36.21 0.15 43.06
C ASN A 106 36.19 -0.93 44.15
N ALA A 107 37.16 -1.86 44.14
CA ALA A 107 37.27 -2.96 45.11
C ALA A 107 37.88 -2.54 46.48
N ASN A 108 37.70 -1.28 46.90
CA ASN A 108 38.20 -0.75 48.18
C ASN A 108 37.05 -0.30 49.11
N PHE A 109 35.91 -0.98 49.10
CA PHE A 109 34.91 -0.79 50.14
C PHE A 109 35.19 -1.79 51.28
N MET A 110 35.69 -1.25 52.39
CA MET A 110 35.74 -1.95 53.68
C MET A 110 34.35 -2.52 53.99
N ALA A 111 34.29 -3.77 54.42
CA ALA A 111 33.06 -4.40 54.87
C ALA A 111 32.48 -3.62 56.05
N ILE A 112 31.39 -2.89 55.80
CA ILE A 112 30.58 -2.28 56.85
C ILE A 112 29.67 -3.39 57.35
N GLU A 113 29.83 -3.81 58.60
CA GLU A 113 28.85 -4.67 59.27
C GLU A 113 27.51 -3.92 59.32
N GLU A 114 26.51 -4.42 58.59
CA GLU A 114 25.18 -3.81 58.58
C GLU A 114 24.54 -3.95 59.97
N PRO A 115 24.13 -2.86 60.63
CA PRO A 115 23.27 -2.98 61.79
C PRO A 115 21.92 -3.52 61.32
N LEU A 116 21.37 -4.52 62.04
CA LEU A 116 20.02 -5.03 61.78
C LEU A 116 19.03 -3.86 61.76
N PHE A 117 18.59 -3.48 60.57
CA PHE A 117 17.45 -2.61 60.41
C PHE A 117 16.21 -3.40 60.83
N GLU A 118 15.70 -3.12 62.04
CA GLU A 118 14.34 -3.49 62.40
C GLU A 118 13.41 -2.98 61.31
N LYS A 119 12.54 -3.87 60.80
CA LYS A 119 11.52 -3.55 59.80
C LYS A 119 10.64 -2.41 60.32
N ALA A 120 11.01 -1.17 60.05
CA ALA A 120 10.09 -0.07 60.06
C ALA A 120 8.96 -0.44 59.09
N ALA A 121 7.72 -0.36 59.58
CA ALA A 121 6.53 -0.64 58.80
C ALA A 121 6.65 0.06 57.44
N ALA A 122 6.42 -0.70 56.36
CA ALA A 122 6.51 -0.20 55.00
C ALA A 122 5.52 0.96 54.83
N GLU A 123 6.00 2.19 55.04
CA GLU A 123 5.31 3.38 54.63
C GLU A 123 5.33 3.35 53.10
N GLU A 124 4.15 3.20 52.50
CA GLU A 124 3.99 3.12 51.05
C GLU A 124 4.65 4.35 50.43
N LEU A 125 5.84 4.14 49.85
CA LEU A 125 6.48 5.10 48.97
C LEU A 125 5.49 5.38 47.85
N LYS A 126 4.80 6.52 47.92
CA LYS A 126 4.11 7.09 46.77
C LYS A 126 5.19 7.30 45.71
N THR A 127 5.29 6.38 44.77
CA THR A 127 6.14 6.54 43.60
C THR A 127 5.76 7.89 42.98
N PRO A 128 6.72 8.80 42.77
CA PRO A 128 6.45 10.05 42.08
C PRO A 128 5.77 9.70 40.76
N ASP A 129 4.55 10.21 40.56
CA ASP A 129 3.82 9.94 39.32
C ASP A 129 4.75 10.32 38.17
N PRO A 130 5.09 9.38 37.27
CA PRO A 130 5.95 9.68 36.14
C PRO A 130 5.27 10.82 35.39
N GLY A 131 5.90 11.99 35.35
CA GLY A 131 5.37 13.22 34.72
C GLY A 131 5.15 13.12 33.21
N TYR A 132 5.06 11.91 32.65
CA TYR A 132 4.57 11.67 31.31
C TYR A 132 3.05 11.75 31.33
N PRO A 133 2.43 12.54 30.43
CA PRO A 133 0.99 12.56 30.31
C PRO A 133 0.53 11.13 29.98
N ARG A 134 -0.09 10.47 30.95
CA ARG A 134 -0.92 9.29 30.70
C ARG A 134 -2.11 9.82 29.91
N TRP A 135 -1.97 9.95 28.59
CA TRP A 135 -3.09 10.11 27.68
C TRP A 135 -4.08 9.03 28.08
N GLY A 136 -5.21 9.43 28.66
CA GLY A 136 -6.08 8.49 29.37
C GLY A 136 -6.31 7.26 28.53
N VAL A 137 -6.00 6.09 29.07
CA VAL A 137 -6.26 4.76 28.49
C VAL A 137 -7.55 4.70 27.63
N PRO A 138 -8.70 5.32 28.04
CA PRO A 138 -9.91 5.38 27.21
C PRO A 138 -9.77 6.10 25.85
N VAL A 139 -8.86 7.06 25.70
CA VAL A 139 -8.66 7.80 24.44
C VAL A 139 -7.93 6.94 23.40
N VAL A 140 -6.91 6.19 23.84
CA VAL A 140 -6.15 5.27 22.98
C VAL A 140 -7.03 4.09 22.55
N GLU A 141 -7.81 3.52 23.48
CA GLU A 141 -8.77 2.46 23.15
C GLU A 141 -9.85 2.91 22.16
N ARG A 142 -10.37 4.14 22.31
CA ARG A 142 -11.32 4.71 21.35
C ARG A 142 -10.71 4.91 19.97
N ALA A 143 -9.47 5.41 19.89
CA ALA A 143 -8.77 5.58 18.62
C ALA A 143 -8.51 4.24 17.92
N LEU A 144 -8.07 3.24 18.68
CA LEU A 144 -7.80 1.88 18.15
C LEU A 144 -9.09 1.20 17.70
N ASN A 145 -10.17 1.29 18.48
CA ASN A 145 -11.47 0.77 18.09
C ASN A 145 -12.05 1.48 16.86
N ALA A 146 -11.83 2.80 16.73
CA ALA A 146 -12.21 3.54 15.52
C ALA A 146 -11.45 3.01 14.30
N GLU A 147 -10.13 2.82 14.40
CA GLU A 147 -9.31 2.26 13.31
C GLU A 147 -9.78 0.87 12.88
N LEU A 148 -10.02 -0.03 13.85
CA LEU A 148 -10.53 -1.38 13.57
C LEU A 148 -11.90 -1.34 12.86
N ASN A 149 -12.79 -0.45 13.29
CA ASN A 149 -14.09 -0.26 12.64
C ASN A 149 -13.94 0.26 11.20
N TYR A 150 -13.02 1.19 10.94
CA TYR A 150 -12.76 1.67 9.58
C TYR A 150 -12.18 0.56 8.70
N ARG A 151 -11.22 -0.22 9.21
CA ARG A 151 -10.66 -1.37 8.48
C ARG A 151 -11.74 -2.39 8.13
N ARG A 152 -12.64 -2.69 9.07
CA ARG A 152 -13.77 -3.58 8.84
C ARG A 152 -14.71 -3.04 7.76
N LYS A 153 -15.10 -1.76 7.83
CA LYS A 153 -15.93 -1.12 6.80
C LYS A 153 -15.28 -1.14 5.41
N ILE A 154 -13.96 -0.94 5.34
CA ILE A 154 -13.22 -1.03 4.07
C ILE A 154 -13.23 -2.46 3.54
N ALA A 155 -13.04 -3.46 4.40
CA ALA A 155 -13.11 -4.86 4.01
C ALA A 155 -14.51 -5.25 3.53
N GLU A 156 -15.56 -4.86 4.25
CA GLU A 156 -16.96 -5.07 3.87
C GLU A 156 -17.28 -4.40 2.52
N ALA A 157 -16.86 -3.14 2.33
CA ALA A 157 -17.02 -2.45 1.06
C ALA A 157 -16.32 -3.20 -0.09
N LYS A 158 -15.07 -3.66 0.11
CA LYS A 158 -14.35 -4.46 -0.90
C LYS A 158 -15.11 -5.75 -1.25
N THR A 159 -15.64 -6.46 -0.27
CA THR A 159 -16.42 -7.67 -0.52
C THR A 159 -17.73 -7.41 -1.26
N GLN A 160 -18.40 -6.28 -0.97
CA GLN A 160 -19.59 -5.87 -1.69
C GLN A 160 -19.27 -5.51 -3.14
N TYR A 161 -18.16 -4.79 -3.37
CA TYR A 161 -17.70 -4.47 -4.72
C TYR A 161 -17.33 -5.72 -5.52
N SER A 162 -16.63 -6.68 -4.94
CA SER A 162 -16.30 -7.93 -5.65
C SER A 162 -17.56 -8.72 -6.00
N ALA A 163 -18.51 -8.85 -5.06
CA ALA A 163 -19.77 -9.55 -5.32
C ALA A 163 -20.61 -8.84 -6.42
N ALA A 164 -20.64 -7.51 -6.43
CA ALA A 164 -21.31 -6.75 -7.48
C ALA A 164 -20.65 -6.94 -8.86
N LEU A 165 -19.32 -7.02 -8.91
CA LEU A 165 -18.58 -7.31 -10.15
C LEU A 165 -18.87 -8.71 -10.67
N ASP A 166 -18.91 -9.73 -9.80
CA ASP A 166 -19.22 -11.11 -10.21
C ASP A 166 -20.63 -11.21 -10.82
N ILE A 167 -21.61 -10.51 -10.21
CA ILE A 167 -22.98 -10.45 -10.72
C ILE A 167 -22.99 -9.81 -12.11
N LEU A 168 -22.33 -8.66 -12.26
CA LEU A 168 -22.23 -7.93 -13.52
C LEU A 168 -21.54 -8.78 -14.60
N GLU A 169 -20.43 -9.44 -14.28
CA GLU A 169 -19.72 -10.33 -15.21
C GLU A 169 -20.63 -11.49 -15.66
N SER A 170 -21.36 -12.10 -14.73
CA SER A 170 -22.30 -13.18 -15.04
C SER A 170 -23.43 -12.71 -15.97
N ALA A 171 -23.92 -11.48 -15.80
CA ALA A 171 -24.93 -10.87 -16.65
C ALA A 171 -24.39 -10.57 -18.05
N PHE A 172 -23.20 -9.97 -18.15
CA PHE A 172 -22.52 -9.74 -19.43
C PHE A 172 -22.24 -11.04 -20.18
N ARG A 173 -21.81 -12.10 -19.47
CA ARG A 173 -21.60 -13.41 -20.08
C ARG A 173 -22.89 -14.01 -20.64
N LYS A 174 -24.02 -13.86 -19.94
CA LYS A 174 -25.34 -14.29 -20.44
C LYS A 174 -25.77 -13.49 -21.68
N LEU A 175 -25.57 -12.18 -21.66
CA LEU A 175 -25.85 -11.28 -22.78
C LEU A 175 -25.00 -11.64 -24.01
N ALA A 176 -23.70 -11.88 -23.82
CA ALA A 176 -22.80 -12.32 -24.89
C ALA A 176 -23.19 -13.69 -25.47
N LEU A 177 -23.62 -14.63 -24.63
CA LEU A 177 -24.12 -15.93 -25.08
C LEU A 177 -25.44 -15.81 -25.86
N TYR A 178 -26.32 -14.89 -25.46
CA TYR A 178 -27.56 -14.61 -26.17
C TYR A 178 -27.30 -14.10 -27.60
N PHE A 179 -26.45 -13.08 -27.76
CA PHE A 179 -26.09 -12.57 -29.10
C PHE A 179 -25.25 -13.54 -29.93
N ARG A 180 -24.73 -14.62 -29.34
CA ARG A 180 -24.08 -15.70 -30.07
C ARG A 180 -25.06 -16.77 -30.55
N SER A 181 -26.27 -16.83 -30.01
CA SER A 181 -27.29 -17.83 -30.35
C SER A 181 -28.05 -17.47 -31.63
N PRO A 182 -28.37 -18.43 -32.51
CA PRO A 182 -29.11 -18.14 -33.73
C PRO A 182 -30.55 -17.71 -33.41
N GLY A 183 -31.03 -16.64 -34.07
CA GLY A 183 -32.38 -16.11 -33.87
C GLY A 183 -32.53 -15.08 -32.75
N HIS A 184 -31.42 -14.48 -32.30
CA HIS A 184 -31.46 -13.36 -31.35
C HIS A 184 -32.12 -12.12 -31.98
N ALA A 185 -32.78 -11.30 -31.16
CA ALA A 185 -33.25 -9.97 -31.56
C ALA A 185 -32.08 -9.07 -31.98
N SER A 186 -32.37 -8.02 -32.77
CA SER A 186 -31.36 -7.05 -33.19
C SER A 186 -30.79 -6.30 -31.97
N PHE A 187 -29.52 -5.89 -32.02
CA PHE A 187 -28.90 -5.18 -30.89
C PHE A 187 -29.66 -3.90 -30.54
N GLU A 188 -30.17 -3.19 -31.55
CA GLU A 188 -30.97 -1.96 -31.41
C GLU A 188 -32.26 -2.18 -30.61
N GLU A 189 -32.99 -3.25 -30.88
CA GLU A 189 -34.20 -3.59 -30.11
C GLU A 189 -33.89 -3.95 -28.65
N VAL A 190 -32.74 -4.54 -28.38
CA VAL A 190 -32.34 -4.88 -27.02
C VAL A 190 -31.86 -3.64 -26.27
N GLU A 191 -31.10 -2.76 -26.92
CA GLU A 191 -30.60 -1.50 -26.36
C GLU A 191 -31.75 -0.56 -25.99
N THR A 192 -32.70 -0.34 -26.91
CA THR A 192 -33.87 0.51 -26.67
C THR A 192 -34.71 0.02 -25.48
N ARG A 193 -34.89 -1.29 -25.33
CA ARG A 193 -35.63 -1.88 -24.20
C ARG A 193 -34.86 -1.78 -22.88
N VAL A 194 -33.56 -2.05 -22.87
CA VAL A 194 -32.73 -1.96 -21.65
C VAL A 194 -32.58 -0.50 -21.19
N CYS A 195 -32.38 0.44 -22.11
CA CYS A 195 -32.37 1.86 -21.82
C CYS A 195 -33.76 2.36 -21.36
N GLY A 196 -34.86 1.78 -21.88
CA GLY A 196 -36.21 2.08 -21.39
C GLY A 196 -36.44 1.67 -19.93
N MET A 197 -35.93 0.52 -19.51
CA MET A 197 -36.11 -0.01 -18.16
C MET A 197 -35.16 0.62 -17.13
N HIS A 198 -33.86 0.70 -17.45
CA HIS A 198 -32.81 1.08 -16.51
C HIS A 198 -32.22 2.47 -16.77
N LYS A 199 -32.74 3.19 -17.77
CA LYS A 199 -32.31 4.56 -18.15
C LYS A 199 -30.79 4.62 -18.30
N MET A 200 -30.15 5.56 -17.61
CA MET A 200 -28.70 5.81 -17.65
C MET A 200 -27.86 4.57 -17.29
N ALA A 201 -28.31 3.72 -16.36
CA ALA A 201 -27.56 2.52 -15.97
C ALA A 201 -27.56 1.48 -17.10
N GLY A 202 -28.70 1.34 -17.79
CA GLY A 202 -28.83 0.48 -18.96
C GLY A 202 -27.97 0.95 -20.13
N GLU A 203 -27.92 2.26 -20.35
CA GLU A 203 -27.10 2.88 -21.40
C GLU A 203 -25.60 2.60 -21.19
N VAL A 204 -25.10 2.71 -19.96
CA VAL A 204 -23.70 2.41 -19.64
C VAL A 204 -23.37 0.94 -19.90
N VAL A 205 -24.25 0.03 -19.47
CA VAL A 205 -24.08 -1.42 -19.67
C VAL A 205 -24.09 -1.77 -21.16
N MET A 206 -25.02 -1.21 -21.94
CA MET A 206 -25.11 -1.48 -23.38
C MET A 206 -23.97 -0.85 -24.18
N ASN A 207 -23.47 0.32 -23.78
CA ASN A 207 -22.26 0.89 -24.39
C ASN A 207 -21.03 0.00 -24.17
N VAL A 208 -20.86 -0.54 -22.96
CA VAL A 208 -19.79 -1.49 -22.67
C VAL A 208 -19.99 -2.78 -23.46
N ALA A 209 -21.21 -3.33 -23.49
CA ALA A 209 -21.54 -4.51 -24.29
C ALA A 209 -21.22 -4.29 -25.77
N TRP A 210 -21.58 -3.14 -26.32
CA TRP A 210 -21.28 -2.76 -27.69
C TRP A 210 -19.78 -2.69 -27.97
N HIS A 211 -18.96 -2.14 -27.08
CA HIS A 211 -17.51 -2.10 -27.28
C HIS A 211 -16.89 -3.51 -27.28
N PHE A 212 -17.39 -4.40 -26.42
CA PHE A 212 -16.92 -5.80 -26.38
C PHE A 212 -17.44 -6.63 -27.56
N LEU A 213 -18.69 -6.42 -28.00
CA LEU A 213 -19.32 -7.09 -29.13
C LEU A 213 -18.96 -6.47 -30.49
N GLY A 214 -18.48 -5.22 -30.51
CA GLY A 214 -18.01 -4.51 -31.70
C GLY A 214 -16.78 -5.16 -32.35
N ASN A 215 -16.06 -5.99 -31.58
CA ASN A 215 -15.02 -6.88 -32.12
C ASN A 215 -15.61 -8.13 -32.83
N MET A 216 -16.89 -8.45 -32.63
CA MET A 216 -17.62 -9.53 -33.32
C MET A 216 -18.51 -9.03 -34.47
N GLN A 217 -18.98 -7.77 -34.44
CA GLN A 217 -19.94 -7.24 -35.41
C GLN A 217 -19.33 -6.18 -36.34
N LYS A 218 -18.76 -6.61 -37.47
CA LYS A 218 -18.61 -5.76 -38.67
C LYS A 218 -19.94 -5.57 -39.44
N ARG A 219 -21.12 -5.73 -38.82
CA ARG A 219 -22.39 -5.84 -39.58
C ARG A 219 -23.66 -5.14 -39.07
N GLU A 220 -23.72 -4.52 -37.91
CA GLU A 220 -24.96 -3.83 -37.47
C GLU A 220 -24.67 -2.38 -37.05
N LYS A 221 -25.62 -1.47 -37.32
CA LYS A 221 -25.51 -0.03 -37.03
C LYS A 221 -26.21 0.28 -35.70
N ARG A 222 -25.68 1.27 -34.95
CA ARG A 222 -26.28 1.76 -33.70
C ARG A 222 -27.62 2.47 -33.97
N GLY A 223 -28.62 2.16 -33.16
CA GLY A 223 -29.92 2.85 -33.15
C GLY A 223 -29.86 4.13 -32.32
N GLY A 224 -30.63 5.14 -32.74
CA GLY A 224 -30.78 6.41 -32.02
C GLY A 224 -31.78 6.31 -30.87
N HIS A 225 -31.67 7.24 -29.91
CA HIS A 225 -32.50 7.32 -28.70
C HIS A 225 -34.01 7.35 -29.02
N PRO A 226 -34.86 6.50 -28.41
CA PRO A 226 -36.29 6.57 -28.62
C PRO A 226 -36.96 7.39 -27.51
N GLU A 227 -37.50 8.55 -27.87
CA GLU A 227 -38.58 9.17 -27.11
C GLU A 227 -39.91 8.53 -27.57
N ASP A 228 -40.70 8.07 -26.61
CA ASP A 228 -42.06 7.53 -26.73
C ASP A 228 -42.25 6.17 -27.46
N VAL A 229 -42.01 5.06 -26.75
CA VAL A 229 -42.64 3.76 -27.07
C VAL A 229 -43.17 3.10 -25.80
N VAL A 230 -44.50 2.93 -25.72
CA VAL A 230 -45.18 2.15 -24.68
C VAL A 230 -45.06 0.67 -25.04
N ILE A 231 -44.39 -0.14 -24.21
CA ILE A 231 -44.15 -1.56 -24.46
C ILE A 231 -45.00 -2.41 -23.53
N THR A 232 -45.86 -3.24 -24.13
CA THR A 232 -46.66 -4.28 -23.46
C THR A 232 -45.94 -5.63 -23.53
N ASP A 233 -45.82 -6.24 -22.36
CA ASP A 233 -45.18 -7.52 -22.00
C ASP A 233 -43.66 -7.49 -21.77
N MET A 234 -43.28 -7.65 -20.49
CA MET A 234 -41.95 -7.40 -19.92
C MET A 234 -41.29 -8.65 -19.32
N SER A 235 -41.85 -9.85 -19.56
CA SER A 235 -41.44 -11.07 -18.86
C SER A 235 -40.51 -12.02 -19.63
N GLU A 236 -40.26 -11.76 -20.92
CA GLU A 236 -39.41 -12.64 -21.74
C GLU A 236 -37.93 -12.24 -21.71
N LYS A 237 -37.04 -13.24 -21.71
CA LYS A 237 -35.58 -13.06 -21.77
C LYS A 237 -35.20 -12.37 -23.10
N PRO A 238 -34.21 -11.46 -23.13
CA PRO A 238 -33.12 -11.28 -22.15
C PRO A 238 -33.26 -10.07 -21.21
N TYR A 239 -34.43 -9.43 -21.16
CA TYR A 239 -34.63 -8.16 -20.46
C TYR A 239 -34.51 -8.24 -18.92
N SER A 240 -34.67 -9.44 -18.36
CA SER A 240 -34.58 -9.69 -16.91
C SER A 240 -33.15 -9.88 -16.38
N PHE A 241 -32.11 -9.77 -17.21
CA PHE A 241 -30.73 -10.07 -16.81
C PHE A 241 -29.94 -8.83 -16.35
N VAL A 242 -30.49 -7.63 -16.53
CA VAL A 242 -29.89 -6.34 -16.16
C VAL A 242 -30.44 -5.85 -14.83
#